data_AF-A0A974SVM8-F1
#
_entry.id   AF-A0A974SVM8-F1
#
_cell.length_a   1.000
_cell.length_b   1.000
_cell.length_c   1.000
_cell.angle_alpha   90.00
_cell.angle_beta   90.00
_cell.angle_gamma   90.00
#
_symmetry.space_group_name_H-M   'P 1'
#
loop_
_entity.id
_entity.type
_entity.pdbx_description
1 polymer ?
#
loop_
_entity_poly.entity_id
_entity_poly.type
_entity_poly.pdbx_seq_one_letter_code
_entity_poly.pdbx_strand_id
1 'polypeptide(L)'
;MRWRATVSVALPAAWMVMFQNPSGWTNCWRPLRPATLNKLHKALPSGREIVAEAFVLDRRVILDRLGGDQDILAMMLDMYLQDVDNNCAALDAAMAASDAKTLQREAHTIKGLLSTFSDDAGAAMAFAIEQKAKFGNTVVLTDDVAALRARLLEVAGVLQAESGVAG
;
A
#
# COMPACT_ATOMS: atom_id res chain seq x y z
N MET A 1 -16.50 1.96 29.37
CA MET A 1 -16.07 0.62 28.92
C MET A 1 -16.17 0.60 27.40
N ARG A 2 -15.02 0.57 26.71
CA ARG A 2 -14.87 0.94 25.29
C ARG A 2 -14.90 -0.34 24.44
N TRP A 3 -15.95 -0.52 23.65
CA TRP A 3 -16.11 -1.65 22.73
C TRP A 3 -15.21 -1.41 21.49
N ARG A 4 -14.47 -2.43 21.03
CA ARG A 4 -13.74 -2.43 19.77
C ARG A 4 -14.55 -3.23 18.74
N ALA A 5 -14.90 -2.61 17.62
CA ALA A 5 -15.44 -3.31 16.47
C ALA A 5 -14.29 -3.73 15.55
N THR A 6 -14.22 -5.02 15.20
CA THR A 6 -13.38 -5.54 14.12
C THR A 6 -14.30 -5.92 12.97
N VAL A 7 -14.24 -5.16 11.88
CA VAL A 7 -14.96 -5.49 10.64
C VAL A 7 -14.18 -6.58 9.93
N SER A 8 -14.80 -7.75 9.74
CA SER A 8 -14.33 -8.82 8.87
C SER A 8 -15.26 -8.86 7.66
N VAL A 9 -14.72 -8.73 6.45
CA VAL A 9 -15.47 -8.73 5.20
C VAL A 9 -15.63 -10.17 4.74
N ALA A 10 -16.86 -10.64 4.59
CA ALA A 10 -17.17 -11.88 3.87
C ALA A 10 -18.54 -11.79 3.19
N LEU A 11 -18.49 -11.55 1.86
CA LEU A 11 -19.42 -11.94 0.78
C LEU A 11 -20.91 -11.50 0.83
N PRO A 12 -21.60 -11.46 -0.34
CA PRO A 12 -22.66 -10.49 -0.62
C PRO A 12 -24.05 -11.02 -0.24
N ALA A 13 -24.94 -10.07 0.04
CA ALA A 13 -26.38 -10.23 0.27
C ALA A 13 -26.84 -10.59 1.70
N ALA A 14 -26.29 -9.97 2.73
CA ALA A 14 -27.05 -9.52 3.91
C ALA A 14 -26.19 -8.58 4.74
N TRP A 15 -26.73 -7.41 5.10
CA TRP A 15 -26.02 -6.42 5.93
C TRP A 15 -25.89 -6.95 7.36
N MET A 16 -24.76 -7.57 7.69
CA MET A 16 -24.44 -8.03 9.04
C MET A 16 -23.07 -7.51 9.49
N VAL A 17 -22.96 -7.11 10.75
CA VAL A 17 -21.72 -6.62 11.38
C VAL A 17 -21.34 -7.57 12.50
N MET A 18 -20.11 -8.08 12.50
CA MET A 18 -19.54 -8.87 13.59
C MET A 18 -19.08 -7.96 14.75
N PHE A 19 -19.44 -8.33 15.97
CA PHE A 19 -18.89 -7.76 17.20
C PHE A 19 -18.25 -8.88 18.03
N GLN A 20 -16.96 -8.75 18.33
CA GLN A 20 -16.22 -9.73 19.13
C GLN A 20 -16.09 -9.23 20.58
N ASN A 21 -16.41 -10.09 21.55
CA ASN A 21 -16.32 -9.79 23.00
C ASN A 21 -15.20 -10.64 23.63
N PRO A 22 -14.33 -10.08 24.51
CA PRO A 22 -13.20 -10.80 25.12
C PRO A 22 -13.54 -11.95 26.09
N SER A 23 -14.77 -12.09 26.59
CA SER A 23 -15.17 -13.26 27.40
C SER A 23 -16.07 -14.17 26.59
N GLY A 24 -15.49 -15.27 26.10
CA GLY A 24 -16.07 -16.18 25.13
C GLY A 24 -17.52 -16.62 25.40
N TRP A 25 -18.16 -16.98 24.27
CA TRP A 25 -19.48 -17.61 24.07
C TRP A 25 -20.61 -16.68 23.58
N THR A 26 -20.94 -16.90 22.29
CA THR A 26 -22.14 -16.57 21.48
C THR A 26 -22.03 -15.44 20.43
N ASN A 27 -22.15 -15.84 19.15
CA ASN A 27 -22.36 -14.95 18.00
C ASN A 27 -23.82 -14.48 18.01
N CYS A 28 -24.05 -13.25 18.49
CA CYS A 28 -25.38 -12.64 18.47
C CYS A 28 -25.56 -11.76 17.24
N TRP A 29 -26.38 -12.21 16.28
CA TRP A 29 -26.83 -11.39 15.16
C TRP A 29 -27.95 -10.47 15.63
N ARG A 30 -27.79 -9.14 15.53
CA ARG A 30 -28.86 -8.17 15.83
C ARG A 30 -29.18 -7.30 14.61
N PRO A 31 -30.45 -7.16 14.23
CA PRO A 31 -30.85 -6.18 13.22
C PRO A 31 -30.71 -4.75 13.78
N LEU A 32 -30.09 -3.87 12.99
CA LEU A 32 -30.01 -2.44 13.30
C LEU A 32 -31.33 -1.73 12.94
N ARG A 33 -31.77 -0.78 13.77
CA ARG A 33 -32.97 0.04 13.49
C ARG A 33 -32.70 1.05 12.35
N PRO A 34 -33.67 1.33 11.45
CA PRO A 34 -33.47 2.17 10.27
C PRO A 34 -32.97 3.59 10.54
N ALA A 35 -33.37 4.20 11.67
CA ALA A 35 -33.03 5.60 11.98
C ALA A 35 -31.56 5.83 12.37
N THR A 36 -30.83 4.79 12.80
CA THR A 36 -29.39 4.88 13.09
C THR A 36 -28.56 4.89 11.79
N LEU A 37 -29.12 4.37 10.70
CA LEU A 37 -28.48 4.22 9.40
C LEU A 37 -28.23 5.58 8.72
N ASN A 38 -29.15 6.53 8.89
CA ASN A 38 -29.05 7.85 8.26
C ASN A 38 -28.06 8.80 8.98
N LYS A 39 -27.85 8.64 10.29
CA LYS A 39 -26.82 9.38 11.03
C LYS A 39 -25.40 8.86 10.78
N LEU A 40 -25.25 7.58 10.44
CA LEU A 40 -23.95 7.00 10.07
C LEU A 40 -23.54 7.34 8.63
N HIS A 41 -24.50 7.38 7.69
CA HIS A 41 -24.20 7.74 6.30
C HIS A 41 -23.68 9.17 6.14
N LYS A 42 -24.10 10.10 7.02
CA LYS A 42 -23.65 11.50 6.99
C LYS A 42 -22.29 11.75 7.67
N ALA A 43 -21.76 10.77 8.40
CA ALA A 43 -20.55 10.90 9.23
C ALA A 43 -19.42 9.94 8.82
N LEU A 44 -19.61 9.16 7.77
CA LEU A 44 -18.60 8.26 7.21
C LEU A 44 -18.45 8.62 5.74
N PRO A 45 -17.24 8.93 5.25
CA PRO A 45 -17.01 8.95 3.81
C PRO A 45 -17.39 7.58 3.26
N SER A 46 -18.36 7.58 2.37
CA SER A 46 -18.87 6.41 1.66
C SER A 46 -17.72 5.73 0.94
N GLY A 47 -17.40 4.50 1.33
CA GLY A 47 -16.34 3.72 0.71
C GLY A 47 -14.96 4.20 1.11
N ARG A 48 -14.15 3.31 1.67
CA ARG A 48 -12.72 3.54 1.78
C ARG A 48 -12.13 3.38 0.37
N GLU A 49 -12.33 4.38 -0.46
CA GLU A 49 -11.51 4.55 -1.65
C GLU A 49 -10.10 4.83 -1.11
N ILE A 50 -9.23 3.82 -1.17
CA ILE A 50 -7.80 4.04 -1.03
C ILE A 50 -7.38 4.72 -2.33
N VAL A 51 -7.75 6.00 -2.48
CA VAL A 51 -7.00 6.89 -3.35
C VAL A 51 -5.66 7.06 -2.65
N ALA A 52 -4.72 6.15 -2.94
CA ALA A 52 -3.32 6.43 -2.68
C ALA A 52 -3.06 7.80 -3.31
N GLU A 53 -2.66 8.79 -2.51
CA GLU A 53 -2.34 10.11 -3.06
C GLU A 53 -1.39 9.93 -4.24
N ALA A 54 -1.75 10.52 -5.38
CA ALA A 54 -0.96 10.42 -6.60
C ALA A 54 0.49 10.78 -6.31
N PHE A 55 1.42 9.97 -6.80
CA PHE A 55 2.84 10.26 -6.63
C PHE A 55 3.18 11.55 -7.38
N VAL A 56 3.79 12.50 -6.67
CA VAL A 56 4.27 13.75 -7.26
C VAL A 56 5.74 13.91 -6.92
N LEU A 57 6.58 13.97 -7.95
CA LEU A 57 8.00 14.25 -7.80
C LEU A 57 8.22 15.77 -7.72
N ASP A 58 8.66 16.29 -6.58
CA ASP A 58 9.16 17.68 -6.52
C ASP A 58 10.61 17.73 -7.00
N ARG A 59 10.77 17.84 -8.32
CA ARG A 59 12.06 17.91 -9.01
C ARG A 59 13.01 18.96 -8.40
N ARG A 60 12.46 20.12 -8.03
CA ARG A 60 13.26 21.24 -7.50
C ARG A 60 13.82 20.89 -6.13
N VAL A 61 13.01 20.28 -5.26
CA VAL A 61 13.46 19.85 -3.94
C VAL A 61 14.53 18.77 -4.03
N ILE A 62 14.40 17.83 -4.96
CA ILE A 62 15.41 16.78 -5.14
C ILE A 62 16.72 17.40 -5.66
N LEU A 63 16.66 18.26 -6.68
CA LEU A 63 17.84 18.94 -7.19
C LEU A 63 18.53 19.80 -6.14
N ASP A 64 17.78 20.51 -5.29
CA ASP A 64 18.37 21.30 -4.19
C ASP A 64 19.18 20.41 -3.24
N ARG A 65 18.68 19.20 -2.92
CA ARG A 65 19.41 18.20 -2.12
C ARG A 65 20.65 17.65 -2.84
N LEU A 66 20.63 17.62 -4.17
CA LEU A 66 21.73 17.18 -5.02
C LEU A 66 22.70 18.33 -5.40
N GLY A 67 22.54 19.52 -4.83
CA GLY A 67 23.40 20.68 -5.16
C GLY A 67 23.19 21.23 -6.58
N GLY A 68 22.03 20.96 -7.19
CA GLY A 68 21.67 21.37 -8.54
C GLY A 68 22.14 20.42 -9.64
N ASP A 69 22.75 19.29 -9.28
CA ASP A 69 23.34 18.34 -10.22
C ASP A 69 22.25 17.54 -10.98
N GLN A 70 22.12 17.85 -12.28
CA GLN A 70 21.15 17.21 -13.17
C GLN A 70 21.59 15.80 -13.57
N ASP A 71 22.89 15.53 -13.63
CA ASP A 71 23.43 14.25 -14.05
C ASP A 71 23.19 13.20 -12.95
N ILE A 72 23.35 13.61 -11.69
CA ILE A 72 23.00 12.76 -10.55
C ILE A 72 21.49 12.48 -10.51
N LEU A 73 20.64 13.49 -10.77
CA LEU A 73 19.20 13.27 -10.86
C LEU A 73 18.86 12.26 -11.96
N ALA A 74 19.38 12.46 -13.18
CA ALA A 74 19.15 11.56 -14.30
C ALA A 74 19.58 10.12 -14.00
N MET A 75 20.77 9.95 -13.39
CA MET A 75 21.26 8.64 -12.96
C MET A 75 20.34 7.96 -11.95
N MET A 76 19.81 8.71 -10.98
CA MET A 76 18.85 8.18 -10.00
C MET A 76 17.55 7.74 -10.66
N LEU A 77 17.00 8.56 -11.58
CA LEU A 77 15.78 8.21 -12.32
C LEU A 77 16.00 6.94 -13.15
N ASP A 78 17.10 6.86 -13.90
CA ASP A 78 17.44 5.70 -14.72
C ASP A 78 17.60 4.42 -13.88
N MET A 79 18.25 4.51 -12.72
CA MET A 79 18.38 3.39 -11.80
C MET A 79 17.01 2.84 -11.37
N TYR A 80 16.07 3.73 -11.00
CA TYR A 80 14.72 3.29 -10.65
C TYR A 80 14.02 2.60 -11.82
N LEU A 81 14.08 3.20 -13.02
CA LEU A 81 13.42 2.69 -14.21
C LEU A 81 13.99 1.35 -14.69
N GLN A 82 15.28 1.09 -14.47
CA GLN A 82 15.93 -0.19 -14.78
C GLN A 82 15.52 -1.31 -13.81
N ASP A 83 15.26 -0.95 -12.54
CA ASP A 83 15.01 -1.94 -11.48
C ASP A 83 13.52 -2.21 -11.23
N VAL A 84 12.61 -1.30 -11.64
CA VAL A 84 11.19 -1.40 -11.29
C VAL A 84 10.53 -2.70 -11.74
N ASP A 85 10.80 -3.16 -12.96
CA ASP A 85 10.24 -4.41 -13.49
C ASP A 85 10.78 -5.63 -12.74
N ASN A 86 12.08 -5.63 -12.41
CA ASN A 86 12.72 -6.69 -11.64
C ASN A 86 12.15 -6.77 -10.22
N ASN A 87 11.93 -5.62 -9.57
CA ASN A 87 11.31 -5.55 -8.25
C ASN A 87 9.88 -6.09 -8.27
N CYS A 88 9.08 -5.74 -9.30
CA CYS A 88 7.74 -6.28 -9.46
C CYS A 88 7.75 -7.80 -9.67
N ALA A 89 8.64 -8.30 -10.52
CA ALA A 89 8.79 -9.73 -10.77
C ALA A 89 9.23 -10.51 -9.52
N ALA A 90 10.12 -9.93 -8.70
CA ALA A 90 10.58 -10.54 -7.45
C ALA A 90 9.44 -10.66 -6.43
N LEU A 91 8.59 -9.64 -6.30
CA LEU A 91 7.38 -9.71 -5.47
C LEU A 91 6.42 -10.81 -5.93
N ASP A 92 6.16 -10.88 -7.23
CA ASP A 92 5.25 -11.87 -7.82
C ASP A 92 5.80 -13.30 -7.66
N ALA A 93 7.11 -13.49 -7.84
CA ALA A 93 7.78 -14.78 -7.63
C ALA A 93 7.71 -15.23 -6.16
N ALA A 94 7.95 -14.32 -5.21
CA ALA A 94 7.86 -14.62 -3.78
C ALA A 94 6.42 -14.98 -3.37
N MET A 95 5.42 -14.28 -3.94
CA MET A 95 4.00 -14.60 -3.75
C MET A 95 3.63 -15.96 -4.30
N ALA A 96 4.06 -16.29 -5.54
CA ALA A 96 3.80 -17.57 -6.18
C ALA A 96 4.43 -18.75 -5.42
N ALA A 97 5.64 -18.56 -4.88
CA ALA A 97 6.32 -19.55 -4.06
C ALA A 97 5.78 -19.64 -2.62
N SER A 98 4.89 -18.73 -2.21
CA SER A 98 4.49 -18.54 -0.81
C SER A 98 5.68 -18.36 0.14
N ASP A 99 6.77 -17.75 -0.36
CA ASP A 99 7.99 -17.52 0.41
C ASP A 99 7.90 -16.18 1.15
N ALA A 100 7.31 -16.24 2.34
CA ALA A 100 7.14 -15.07 3.20
C ALA A 100 8.47 -14.39 3.59
N LYS A 101 9.57 -15.15 3.67
CA LYS A 101 10.89 -14.62 4.04
C LYS A 101 11.49 -13.81 2.90
N THR A 102 11.39 -14.33 1.67
CA THR A 102 11.82 -13.60 0.48
C THR A 102 10.93 -12.37 0.27
N LEU A 103 9.60 -12.51 0.36
CA LEU A 103 8.66 -11.38 0.26
C LEU A 103 8.98 -10.26 1.26
N GLN A 104 9.30 -10.61 2.50
CA GLN A 104 9.72 -9.64 3.53
C GLN A 104 10.97 -8.86 3.10
N ARG A 105 11.97 -9.54 2.54
CA ARG A 105 13.22 -8.92 2.11
C ARG A 105 13.00 -7.99 0.92
N GLU A 106 12.25 -8.44 -0.08
CA GLU A 106 11.91 -7.61 -1.25
C GLU A 106 11.14 -6.35 -0.83
N ALA A 107 10.15 -6.50 0.05
CA ALA A 107 9.40 -5.37 0.60
C ALA A 107 10.32 -4.39 1.36
N HIS A 108 11.32 -4.88 2.09
CA HIS A 108 12.30 -4.03 2.78
C HIS A 108 13.17 -3.23 1.79
N THR A 109 13.66 -3.88 0.71
CA THR A 109 14.43 -3.23 -0.35
C THR A 109 13.60 -2.14 -1.03
N ILE A 110 12.37 -2.48 -1.42
CA ILE A 110 11.46 -1.56 -2.10
C ILE A 110 11.09 -0.36 -1.22
N LYS A 111 10.92 -0.55 0.08
CA LYS A 111 10.73 0.55 1.02
C LYS A 111 11.90 1.55 0.94
N GLY A 112 13.14 1.06 0.97
CA GLY A 112 14.33 1.90 0.84
C GLY A 112 14.36 2.66 -0.48
N LEU A 113 14.06 1.97 -1.58
CA LEU A 113 13.97 2.56 -2.91
C LEU A 113 12.94 3.71 -2.96
N LEU A 114 11.72 3.48 -2.46
CA LEU A 114 10.64 4.48 -2.45
C LEU A 114 10.96 5.67 -1.53
N SER A 115 11.61 5.43 -0.39
CA SER A 115 12.09 6.50 0.50
C SER A 115 13.14 7.39 -0.17
N THR A 116 14.01 6.85 -1.04
CA THR A 116 14.97 7.67 -1.81
C THR A 116 14.26 8.73 -2.66
N PHE A 117 13.10 8.40 -3.22
CA PHE A 117 12.28 9.34 -4.02
C PHE A 117 11.24 10.10 -3.20
N SER A 118 11.33 10.05 -1.86
CA SER A 118 10.38 10.67 -0.93
C SER A 118 8.92 10.20 -1.13
N ASP A 119 8.71 8.98 -1.63
CA ASP A 119 7.38 8.37 -1.70
C ASP A 119 7.01 7.73 -0.34
N ASP A 120 6.61 8.57 0.62
CA ASP A 120 6.26 8.12 1.97
C ASP A 120 5.07 7.15 1.97
N ALA A 121 4.11 7.35 1.05
CA ALA A 121 2.94 6.48 0.91
C ALA A 121 3.36 5.08 0.42
N GLY A 122 4.17 5.01 -0.64
CA GLY A 122 4.71 3.76 -1.16
C GLY A 122 5.63 3.05 -0.15
N ALA A 123 6.50 3.80 0.53
CA ALA A 123 7.35 3.26 1.59
C ALA A 123 6.53 2.66 2.74
N ALA A 124 5.40 3.29 3.11
CA ALA A 124 4.48 2.76 4.12
C ALA A 124 3.77 1.47 3.66
N MET A 125 3.37 1.37 2.38
CA MET A 125 2.80 0.14 1.81
C MET A 125 3.80 -1.02 1.88
N ALA A 126 5.04 -0.79 1.44
CA ALA A 126 6.11 -1.77 1.49
C ALA A 126 6.44 -2.19 2.94
N PHE A 127 6.48 -1.23 3.87
CA PHE A 127 6.67 -1.53 5.29
C PHE A 127 5.53 -2.36 5.88
N ALA A 128 4.27 -2.11 5.48
CA ALA A 128 3.14 -2.92 5.93
C ALA A 128 3.27 -4.37 5.47
N ILE A 129 3.68 -4.61 4.22
CA ILE A 129 3.96 -5.96 3.70
C ILE A 129 5.13 -6.60 4.47
N GLU A 130 6.25 -5.88 4.65
CA GLU A 130 7.40 -6.33 5.43
C GLU A 130 6.99 -6.82 6.83
N GLN A 131 6.12 -6.08 7.51
CA GLN A 131 5.66 -6.40 8.85
C GLN A 131 4.70 -7.59 8.87
N LYS A 132 3.77 -7.67 7.91
CA LYS A 132 2.79 -8.76 7.85
C LYS A 132 3.42 -10.08 7.38
N ALA A 133 4.40 -10.03 6.47
CA ALA A 133 5.12 -11.20 5.97
C ALA A 133 5.88 -11.95 7.08
N LYS A 134 6.29 -11.26 8.16
CA LYS A 134 6.88 -11.90 9.36
C LYS A 134 5.99 -12.97 9.99
N PHE A 135 4.67 -12.90 9.79
CA PHE A 135 3.71 -13.87 10.33
C PHE A 135 3.43 -15.05 9.37
N GLY A 136 4.09 -15.10 8.22
CA GLY A 136 4.18 -16.28 7.36
C GLY A 136 3.00 -16.55 6.41
N ASN A 137 1.92 -15.79 6.49
CA ASN A 137 0.77 -15.97 5.59
C ASN A 137 0.83 -14.99 4.42
N THR A 138 1.33 -15.45 3.26
CA THR A 138 1.42 -14.66 2.03
C THR A 138 0.07 -14.46 1.34
N VAL A 139 -0.87 -15.38 1.51
CA VAL A 139 -2.19 -15.34 0.83
C VAL A 139 -2.99 -14.09 1.24
N VAL A 140 -2.88 -13.66 2.50
CA VAL A 140 -3.55 -12.43 2.96
C VAL A 140 -2.89 -11.14 2.46
N LEU A 141 -1.74 -11.24 1.77
CA LEU A 141 -0.97 -10.11 1.25
C LEU A 141 -1.16 -9.90 -0.24
N THR A 142 -1.96 -10.71 -0.93
CA THR A 142 -2.15 -10.60 -2.38
C THR A 142 -2.59 -9.18 -2.80
N ASP A 143 -3.57 -8.61 -2.10
CA ASP A 143 -4.06 -7.26 -2.41
C ASP A 143 -3.03 -6.19 -2.04
N ASP A 144 -2.32 -6.36 -0.93
CA ASP A 144 -1.27 -5.42 -0.50
C ASP A 144 -0.12 -5.39 -1.52
N VAL A 145 0.34 -6.56 -1.98
CA VAL A 145 1.42 -6.69 -2.96
C VAL A 145 0.98 -6.16 -4.33
N ALA A 146 -0.25 -6.42 -4.75
CA ALA A 146 -0.80 -5.84 -5.97
C ALA A 146 -0.85 -4.31 -5.92
N ALA A 147 -1.25 -3.73 -4.78
CA ALA A 147 -1.26 -2.28 -4.57
C ALA A 147 0.16 -1.69 -4.60
N LEU A 148 1.12 -2.32 -3.92
CA LEU A 148 2.52 -1.88 -3.97
C LEU A 148 3.09 -1.93 -5.39
N ARG A 149 2.79 -2.99 -6.15
CA ARG A 149 3.21 -3.12 -7.55
C ARG A 149 2.62 -2.00 -8.41
N ALA A 150 1.33 -1.71 -8.26
CA ALA A 150 0.70 -0.60 -8.97
C ALA A 150 1.37 0.74 -8.63
N ARG A 151 1.73 0.96 -7.35
CA ARG A 151 2.47 2.14 -6.93
C ARG A 151 3.86 2.24 -7.56
N LEU A 152 4.60 1.14 -7.63
CA LEU A 152 5.91 1.11 -8.30
C LEU A 152 5.83 1.54 -9.77
N LEU A 153 4.81 1.05 -10.49
CA LEU A 153 4.59 1.40 -11.89
C LEU A 153 4.09 2.84 -12.06
N GLU A 154 3.28 3.35 -11.13
CA GLU A 154 2.86 4.75 -11.09
C GLU A 154 4.07 5.67 -10.93
N VAL A 155 4.94 5.39 -9.96
CA VAL A 155 6.18 6.14 -9.73
C VAL A 155 7.05 6.09 -10.99
N ALA A 156 7.26 4.92 -11.59
CA ALA A 156 8.02 4.80 -12.85
C ALA A 156 7.46 5.69 -13.97
N GLY A 157 6.13 5.73 -14.14
CA GLY A 157 5.49 6.59 -15.13
C GLY A 157 5.76 8.08 -14.89
N VAL A 158 5.72 8.53 -13.64
CA VAL A 158 6.05 9.91 -13.26
C VAL A 158 7.53 10.20 -13.49
N LEU A 159 8.44 9.31 -13.08
CA LEU A 159 9.88 9.49 -13.25
C LEU A 159 10.29 9.51 -14.72
N GLN A 160 9.65 8.70 -15.57
CA GLN A 160 9.91 8.68 -17.02
C GLN A 160 9.43 9.96 -17.71
N ALA A 161 8.33 10.57 -17.25
CA ALA A 161 7.92 11.87 -17.74
C ALA A 161 8.97 12.95 -17.40
N GLU A 162 9.58 12.88 -16.23
CA GLU A 162 10.61 13.83 -15.77
C GLU A 162 11.96 13.66 -16.48
N SER A 163 12.36 12.43 -16.84
CA SER A 163 13.59 12.20 -17.60
C SER A 163 13.49 12.67 -19.06
N GLY A 164 12.29 12.63 -19.65
CA GLY A 164 12.03 13.09 -21.02
C GLY A 164 11.98 14.62 -21.20
N VAL A 165 11.83 15.39 -20.13
CA VAL A 165 11.74 16.87 -20.17
C VAL A 165 13.13 17.53 -20.24
N ALA A 166 14.21 16.75 -20.12
CA ALA A 166 15.59 17.25 -20.20
C ALA A 166 16.17 17.34 -21.63
N GLY A 167 15.33 17.27 -22.67
CA GLY A 167 15.73 17.38 -24.09
C GLY A 167 15.40 18.71 -24.73
#